data_AF-A0A9E2MWG4-F1
#
_entry.id   AF-A0A9E2MWG4-F1
#
_cell.length_a   1.000
_cell.length_b   1.000
_cell.length_c   1.000
_cell.angle_alpha   90.00
_cell.angle_beta   90.00
_cell.angle_gamma   90.00
#
_symmetry.space_group_name_H-M   'P 1'
#
loop_
_entity.id
_entity.type
_entity.pdbx_description
1 polymer ?
#
loop_
_entity_poly.entity_id
_entity_poly.type
_entity_poly.pdbx_seq_one_letter_code
_entity_poly.pdbx_strand_id
1 'polypeptide(L)'
;MTNEILTGALVLITGFYAWATYKILKANERVVEVMHEQAEAVTRPYVTVSAVLESDNPIFYLRISNVGKTAAKDLKLSLDRPFYPFGKKKEDHNLAERFVFKNIITSFPAGSEIVFSLAQSFVIFGENADSGVVPSSFVVTAEYSYAGKRVMESNPIDLRPYLGASVPQDAYVRKLKAIIEAIERVASELKKKES
;
A
#
# COMPACT_ATOMS: atom_id res chain seq x y z
N MET A 1 -72.25 16.51 -15.03
CA MET A 1 -71.34 17.16 -15.99
C MET A 1 -70.27 18.04 -15.35
N THR A 2 -70.58 19.20 -14.74
CA THR A 2 -69.54 20.14 -14.24
C THR A 2 -68.65 19.55 -13.12
N ASN A 3 -69.24 18.82 -12.17
CA ASN A 3 -68.49 18.16 -11.09
C ASN A 3 -67.61 17.00 -11.58
N GLU A 4 -68.04 16.24 -12.59
CA GLU A 4 -67.26 15.13 -13.14
C GLU A 4 -66.02 15.63 -13.90
N ILE A 5 -66.17 16.75 -14.62
CA ILE A 5 -65.06 17.43 -15.30
C ILE A 5 -64.04 17.96 -14.28
N LEU A 6 -64.51 18.55 -13.18
CA LEU A 6 -63.64 19.06 -12.11
C LEU A 6 -62.86 17.93 -11.42
N THR A 7 -63.54 16.81 -11.12
CA THR A 7 -62.91 15.62 -10.52
C THR A 7 -61.90 14.99 -11.48
N GLY A 8 -62.23 14.86 -12.77
CA GLY A 8 -61.30 14.38 -13.79
C GLY A 8 -60.04 15.24 -13.91
N ALA A 9 -60.19 16.56 -13.88
CA ALA A 9 -59.06 17.49 -13.89
C ALA A 9 -58.18 17.34 -12.64
N LEU A 10 -58.78 17.18 -11.45
CA LEU A 10 -58.04 16.98 -10.20
C LEU A 10 -57.22 15.67 -10.23
N VAL A 11 -57.79 14.59 -10.77
CA VAL A 11 -57.10 13.30 -10.89
C VAL A 11 -55.91 13.41 -11.84
N LEU A 12 -56.06 14.12 -12.97
CA LEU A 12 -54.96 14.36 -13.91
C LEU A 12 -53.83 15.17 -13.28
N ILE A 13 -54.15 16.24 -12.54
CA ILE A 13 -53.17 17.05 -11.82
C ILE A 13 -52.45 16.19 -10.77
N THR A 14 -53.18 15.38 -10.01
CA THR A 14 -52.60 14.49 -8.99
C THR A 14 -51.69 13.44 -9.62
N GLY A 15 -52.08 12.84 -10.75
CA GLY A 15 -51.25 11.92 -11.50
C GLY A 15 -49.96 12.56 -12.01
N PHE A 16 -50.03 13.81 -12.47
CA PHE A 16 -48.85 14.59 -12.86
C PHE A 16 -47.90 14.84 -11.67
N TYR A 17 -48.44 15.23 -10.51
CA TYR A 17 -47.64 15.42 -9.29
C TYR A 17 -46.97 14.11 -8.84
N ALA A 18 -47.69 13.00 -8.85
CA ALA A 18 -47.12 11.69 -8.53
C ALA A 18 -45.98 11.31 -9.50
N TRP A 19 -46.18 11.51 -10.80
CA TRP A 19 -45.15 11.26 -11.82
C TRP A 19 -43.92 12.16 -11.66
N ALA A 20 -44.12 13.46 -11.45
CA ALA A 20 -43.04 14.42 -11.24
C ALA A 20 -42.26 14.08 -9.96
N THR A 21 -42.97 13.74 -8.87
CA THR A 21 -42.36 13.35 -7.59
C THR A 21 -41.54 12.07 -7.73
N TYR A 22 -42.08 11.06 -8.42
CA TYR A 22 -41.35 9.82 -8.71
C TYR A 22 -40.08 10.08 -9.55
N LYS A 23 -40.18 10.96 -10.55
CA LYS A 23 -39.02 11.34 -11.38
C LYS A 23 -37.95 12.08 -10.57
N ILE A 24 -38.34 12.96 -9.64
CA ILE A 24 -37.42 13.67 -8.74
C ILE A 24 -36.75 12.69 -7.77
N LEU A 25 -37.51 11.78 -7.15
CA LEU A 25 -36.97 10.72 -6.28
C LEU A 25 -35.90 9.90 -6.99
N LYS A 26 -36.21 9.41 -8.20
CA LYS A 26 -35.27 8.63 -9.01
C LYS A 26 -34.03 9.42 -9.44
N ALA A 27 -34.16 10.74 -9.63
CA ALA A 27 -33.01 11.60 -9.91
C ALA A 27 -32.14 11.80 -8.66
N ASN A 28 -32.76 11.97 -7.49
CA ASN A 28 -32.05 12.12 -6.21
C ASN A 28 -31.32 10.83 -5.81
N GLU A 29 -31.89 9.66 -6.06
CA GLU A 29 -31.21 8.37 -5.84
C GLU A 29 -29.86 8.30 -6.56
N ARG A 30 -29.82 8.72 -7.83
CA ARG A 30 -28.57 8.76 -8.62
C ARG A 30 -27.56 9.76 -8.07
N VAL A 31 -28.02 10.91 -7.58
CA VAL A 31 -27.13 11.91 -6.97
C VAL A 31 -26.54 11.36 -5.68
N VAL A 32 -27.33 10.67 -4.86
CA VAL A 32 -26.87 10.03 -3.63
C VAL A 32 -25.84 8.93 -3.95
N GLU A 33 -26.08 8.12 -4.98
CA GLU A 33 -25.14 7.08 -5.44
C GLU A 33 -23.78 7.67 -5.83
N VAL A 34 -23.77 8.71 -6.68
CA VAL A 34 -22.53 9.42 -7.07
C VAL A 34 -21.84 10.06 -5.86
N MET A 35 -22.60 10.65 -4.93
CA MET A 35 -22.04 11.19 -3.69
C MET A 35 -21.43 10.08 -2.82
N HIS A 36 -22.00 8.88 -2.81
CA HIS A 36 -21.50 7.75 -2.04
C HIS A 36 -20.19 7.21 -2.62
N GLU A 37 -20.08 7.11 -3.95
CA GLU A 37 -18.86 6.74 -4.66
C GLU A 37 -17.75 7.77 -4.44
N GLN A 38 -18.09 9.07 -4.48
CA GLN A 38 -17.13 10.14 -4.19
C GLN A 38 -16.68 10.11 -2.72
N ALA A 39 -17.59 9.89 -1.78
CA ALA A 39 -17.24 9.74 -0.37
C ALA A 39 -16.33 8.52 -0.15
N GLU A 40 -16.60 7.40 -0.81
CA GLU A 40 -15.77 6.20 -0.75
C GLU A 40 -14.36 6.46 -1.31
N ALA A 41 -14.25 7.06 -2.50
CA ALA A 41 -12.95 7.38 -3.09
C ALA A 41 -12.11 8.35 -2.22
N VAL A 42 -12.76 9.27 -1.49
CA VAL A 42 -12.08 10.23 -0.62
C VAL A 42 -11.72 9.62 0.74
N THR A 43 -12.52 8.69 1.25
CA THR A 43 -12.38 8.15 2.61
C THR A 43 -11.74 6.78 2.68
N ARG A 44 -11.50 6.12 1.54
CA ARG A 44 -10.89 4.80 1.51
C ARG A 44 -9.40 4.86 1.86
N PRO A 45 -8.94 4.08 2.86
CA PRO A 45 -7.52 3.83 3.05
C PRO A 45 -7.03 2.90 1.94
N TYR A 46 -5.77 3.06 1.55
CA TYR A 46 -5.15 2.24 0.50
C TYR A 46 -3.87 1.66 1.06
N VAL A 47 -3.92 0.41 1.51
CA VAL A 47 -2.77 -0.28 2.06
C VAL A 47 -2.02 -0.96 0.93
N THR A 48 -0.88 -0.37 0.56
CA THR A 48 -0.04 -0.87 -0.52
C THR A 48 1.13 -1.64 0.06
N VAL A 49 1.48 -2.75 -0.59
CA VAL A 49 2.66 -3.53 -0.26
C VAL A 49 3.53 -3.63 -1.51
N SER A 50 4.80 -3.25 -1.40
CA SER A 50 5.70 -3.16 -2.54
C SER A 50 7.11 -3.59 -2.15
N ALA A 51 7.85 -4.15 -3.12
CA ALA A 51 9.29 -4.35 -3.00
C ALA A 51 10.02 -3.16 -3.59
N VAL A 52 10.92 -2.56 -2.81
CA VAL A 52 11.71 -1.39 -3.21
C VAL A 52 13.20 -1.66 -3.02
N LEU A 53 14.02 -1.04 -3.86
CA LEU A 53 15.47 -0.97 -3.70
C LEU A 53 15.83 0.41 -3.16
N GLU A 54 16.72 0.46 -2.19
CA GLU A 54 17.31 1.71 -1.74
C GLU A 54 18.46 2.12 -2.67
N SER A 55 18.62 3.42 -2.88
CA SER A 55 19.67 3.95 -3.75
C SER A 55 21.06 3.53 -3.27
N ASP A 56 21.91 3.09 -4.20
CA ASP A 56 23.25 2.56 -3.93
C ASP A 56 23.30 1.34 -2.98
N ASN A 57 22.18 0.65 -2.76
CA ASN A 57 22.09 -0.50 -1.86
C ASN A 57 21.38 -1.69 -2.57
N PRO A 58 22.05 -2.84 -2.75
CA PRO A 58 21.47 -3.98 -3.48
C PRO A 58 20.44 -4.79 -2.66
N ILE A 59 20.06 -4.31 -1.46
CA ILE A 59 19.06 -4.93 -0.58
C ILE A 59 17.65 -4.55 -1.05
N PHE A 60 16.81 -5.57 -1.23
CA PHE A 60 15.37 -5.37 -1.35
C PHE A 60 14.75 -5.12 0.01
N TYR A 61 13.77 -4.22 0.05
CA TYR A 61 12.95 -3.94 1.21
C TYR A 61 11.49 -4.19 0.86
N LEU A 62 10.76 -4.82 1.78
CA LEU A 62 9.31 -4.88 1.75
C LEU A 62 8.77 -3.65 2.44
N ARG A 63 8.07 -2.81 1.68
CA ARG A 63 7.45 -1.58 2.17
C ARG A 63 5.94 -1.77 2.20
N ILE A 64 5.35 -1.60 3.38
CA ILE A 64 3.91 -1.60 3.61
C ILE A 64 3.53 -0.17 4.00
N SER A 65 2.64 0.45 3.23
CA SER A 65 2.27 1.84 3.46
C SER A 65 0.80 2.10 3.23
N ASN A 66 0.20 2.96 4.04
CA ASN A 66 -1.15 3.46 3.80
C ASN A 66 -1.06 4.77 3.01
N VAL A 67 -1.25 4.69 1.70
CA VAL A 67 -1.22 5.85 0.79
C VAL A 67 -2.59 6.53 0.66
N GLY A 68 -3.61 6.01 1.36
CA GLY A 68 -4.93 6.63 1.41
C GLY A 68 -4.97 7.84 2.33
N LYS A 69 -6.15 8.47 2.41
CA LYS A 69 -6.37 9.70 3.20
C LYS A 69 -6.87 9.45 4.62
N THR A 70 -7.18 8.20 4.96
CA THR A 70 -7.75 7.80 6.25
C THR A 70 -6.99 6.61 6.82
N ALA A 71 -7.27 6.27 8.09
CA ALA A 71 -6.67 5.10 8.72
C ALA A 71 -7.35 3.79 8.28
N ALA A 72 -6.56 2.77 8.00
CA ALA A 72 -7.03 1.38 7.90
C ALA A 72 -7.22 0.82 9.30
N LYS A 73 -8.46 0.51 9.69
CA LYS A 73 -8.76 -0.04 11.02
C LYS A 73 -8.66 -1.55 11.01
N ASP A 74 -8.27 -2.12 12.14
CA ASP A 74 -8.17 -3.57 12.34
C ASP A 74 -7.39 -4.26 11.20
N LEU A 75 -6.27 -3.65 10.81
CA LEU A 75 -5.41 -4.15 9.73
C LEU A 75 -4.78 -5.47 10.16
N LYS A 76 -5.08 -6.52 9.39
CA LYS A 76 -4.45 -7.83 9.47
C LYS A 76 -3.63 -8.05 8.21
N LEU A 77 -2.35 -8.33 8.39
CA LEU A 77 -1.45 -8.66 7.28
C LEU A 77 -1.12 -10.15 7.35
N SER A 78 -0.94 -10.79 6.20
CA SER A 78 -0.43 -12.16 6.12
C SER A 78 0.48 -12.36 4.92
N LEU A 79 1.45 -13.25 5.07
CA LEU A 79 2.29 -13.76 3.97
C LEU A 79 1.81 -15.16 3.58
N ASP A 80 1.75 -15.44 2.29
CA ASP A 80 1.43 -16.77 1.76
C ASP A 80 2.61 -17.76 1.84
N ARG A 81 3.83 -17.24 1.97
CA ARG A 81 5.08 -18.01 2.00
C ARG A 81 6.00 -17.53 3.11
N PRO A 82 6.80 -18.42 3.71
CA PRO A 82 7.85 -18.00 4.62
C PRO A 82 8.89 -17.17 3.87
N PHE A 83 9.45 -16.16 4.55
CA PHE A 83 10.55 -15.37 4.01
C PHE A 83 11.57 -15.15 5.12
N TYR A 84 12.79 -15.66 4.94
CA TYR A 84 13.88 -15.51 5.89
C TYR A 84 14.85 -14.45 5.36
N PRO A 85 14.90 -13.26 6.00
CA PRO A 85 15.77 -12.17 5.56
C PRO A 85 17.22 -12.63 5.41
N PHE A 86 17.86 -12.11 4.36
CA PHE A 86 19.26 -12.39 4.01
C PHE A 86 19.60 -13.88 3.83
N GLY A 87 18.61 -14.74 3.56
CA GLY A 87 18.82 -16.18 3.37
C GLY A 87 19.14 -16.95 4.66
N LYS A 88 18.97 -16.33 5.84
CA LYS A 88 19.35 -16.92 7.12
C LYS A 88 18.16 -17.65 7.74
N LYS A 89 18.05 -18.96 7.49
CA LYS A 89 17.00 -19.82 8.07
C LYS A 89 17.20 -20.00 9.58
N LYS A 90 16.62 -19.09 10.36
CA LYS A 90 16.45 -19.18 11.83
C LYS A 90 14.96 -18.97 12.12
N GLU A 91 14.36 -19.78 12.99
CA GLU A 91 12.91 -19.72 13.27
C GLU A 91 12.45 -18.31 13.68
N ASP A 92 13.21 -17.63 14.54
CA ASP A 92 12.92 -16.26 15.00
C ASP A 92 13.10 -15.17 13.92
N HIS A 93 13.57 -15.54 12.73
CA HIS A 93 13.82 -14.60 11.64
C HIS A 93 12.81 -14.69 10.51
N ASN A 94 11.89 -15.65 10.51
CA ASN A 94 10.85 -15.71 9.47
C ASN A 94 9.98 -14.44 9.54
N LEU A 95 9.90 -13.71 8.43
CA LEU A 95 9.11 -12.49 8.30
C LEU A 95 7.63 -12.75 8.59
N ALA A 96 7.10 -13.88 8.13
CA ALA A 96 5.69 -14.26 8.36
C ALA A 96 5.36 -14.45 9.85
N GLU A 97 6.36 -14.68 10.70
CA GLU A 97 6.17 -14.88 12.14
C GLU A 97 6.25 -13.58 12.95
N ARG A 98 6.53 -12.43 12.30
CA ARG A 98 6.63 -11.13 12.96
C ARG A 98 5.27 -10.66 13.48
N PHE A 99 5.29 -9.82 14.53
CA PHE A 99 4.10 -9.29 15.16
C PHE A 99 3.09 -8.71 14.16
N VAL A 100 3.57 -7.97 13.18
CA VAL A 100 2.76 -7.28 12.15
C VAL A 100 1.93 -8.24 11.28
N PHE A 101 2.40 -9.49 11.09
CA PHE A 101 1.74 -10.50 10.25
C PHE A 101 0.94 -11.53 11.06
N LYS A 102 1.08 -11.51 12.40
CA LYS A 102 0.35 -12.39 13.32
C LYS A 102 -0.80 -11.71 14.02
N ASN A 103 -0.71 -10.41 14.22
CA ASN A 103 -1.62 -9.67 15.07
C ASN A 103 -2.40 -8.63 14.26
N ILE A 104 -3.55 -8.25 14.80
CA ILE A 104 -4.36 -7.16 14.28
C ILE A 104 -3.74 -5.85 14.74
N ILE A 105 -3.47 -4.96 13.79
CA ILE A 105 -3.07 -3.57 14.04
C ILE A 105 -4.36 -2.76 14.13
N THR A 106 -4.72 -2.32 15.34
CA THR A 106 -5.99 -1.62 15.60
C THR A 106 -6.23 -0.42 14.69
N SER A 107 -5.16 0.33 14.38
CA SER A 107 -5.23 1.47 13.48
C SER A 107 -3.89 1.62 12.76
N PHE A 108 -3.94 1.64 11.43
CA PHE A 108 -2.80 1.97 10.57
C PHE A 108 -3.05 3.32 9.88
N PRO A 109 -2.56 4.43 10.43
CA PRO A 109 -2.90 5.78 9.99
C PRO A 109 -2.49 6.08 8.55
N ALA A 110 -3.15 7.06 7.93
CA ALA A 110 -2.75 7.60 6.64
C ALA A 110 -1.28 8.08 6.68
N GLY A 111 -0.52 7.78 5.63
CA GLY A 111 0.90 8.12 5.51
C GLY A 111 1.84 7.29 6.38
N SER A 112 1.33 6.35 7.18
CA SER A 112 2.19 5.45 7.98
C SER A 112 2.87 4.40 7.09
N GLU A 113 4.10 4.04 7.46
CA GLU A 113 4.92 3.08 6.74
C GLU A 113 5.57 2.08 7.71
N ILE A 114 5.66 0.83 7.26
CA ILE A 114 6.44 -0.23 7.89
C ILE A 114 7.37 -0.80 6.83
N VAL A 115 8.66 -0.92 7.16
CA VAL A 115 9.69 -1.40 6.24
C VAL A 115 10.41 -2.59 6.85
N PHE A 116 10.53 -3.66 6.08
CA PHE A 116 11.35 -4.83 6.42
C PHE A 116 12.45 -5.04 5.39
N SER A 117 13.68 -5.22 5.84
CA SER A 117 14.74 -5.71 4.97
C SER A 117 14.44 -7.14 4.55
N LEU A 118 14.50 -7.40 3.24
CA LEU A 118 14.39 -8.74 2.66
C LEU A 118 15.80 -9.34 2.54
N ALA A 119 16.40 -9.27 1.35
CA ALA A 119 17.73 -9.79 1.11
C ALA A 119 18.40 -9.05 -0.05
N GLN A 120 19.71 -9.23 -0.19
CA GLN A 120 20.44 -8.71 -1.34
C GLN A 120 20.01 -9.42 -2.62
N SER A 121 20.04 -8.69 -3.74
CA SER A 121 19.69 -9.23 -5.07
C SER A 121 20.44 -10.53 -5.40
N PHE A 122 21.74 -10.62 -5.09
CA PHE A 122 22.55 -11.82 -5.32
C PHE A 122 22.22 -12.99 -4.38
N VAL A 123 21.53 -12.75 -3.25
CA VAL A 123 21.03 -13.81 -2.37
C VAL A 123 19.70 -14.36 -2.90
N ILE A 124 18.84 -13.49 -3.43
CA ILE A 124 17.52 -13.86 -3.96
C ILE A 124 17.65 -14.56 -5.33
N PHE A 125 18.59 -14.11 -6.16
CA PHE A 125 18.75 -14.59 -7.53
C PHE A 125 20.04 -15.40 -7.76
N GLY A 126 20.81 -15.69 -6.70
CA GLY A 126 22.04 -16.46 -6.82
C GLY A 126 21.79 -17.91 -7.24
N GLU A 127 22.81 -18.58 -7.77
CA GLU A 127 22.74 -19.99 -8.22
C GLU A 127 22.29 -20.95 -7.11
N ASN A 128 22.65 -20.63 -5.86
CA ASN A 128 22.30 -21.41 -4.66
C ASN A 128 21.07 -20.85 -3.92
N ALA A 129 20.25 -20.01 -4.56
CA ALA A 129 19.08 -19.44 -3.91
C ALA A 129 18.01 -20.51 -3.63
N ASP A 130 17.64 -20.64 -2.35
CA ASP A 130 16.56 -21.54 -1.94
C ASP A 130 15.23 -20.77 -1.91
N SER A 131 14.34 -21.08 -2.86
CA SER A 131 13.00 -20.48 -2.95
C SER A 131 12.08 -20.77 -1.76
N GLY A 132 12.38 -21.79 -0.95
CA GLY A 132 11.71 -22.06 0.32
C GLY A 132 12.20 -21.21 1.49
N VAL A 133 13.31 -20.48 1.30
CA VAL A 133 13.91 -19.60 2.31
C VAL A 133 13.79 -18.13 1.90
N VAL A 134 14.08 -17.80 0.65
CA VAL A 134 14.01 -16.46 0.06
C VAL A 134 13.24 -16.51 -1.26
N PRO A 135 11.90 -16.62 -1.23
CA PRO A 135 11.13 -16.69 -2.47
C PRO A 135 11.28 -15.40 -3.28
N SER A 136 11.50 -15.55 -4.59
CA SER A 136 11.53 -14.42 -5.55
C SER A 136 10.14 -13.90 -5.90
N SER A 137 9.08 -14.62 -5.55
CA SER A 137 7.69 -14.16 -5.62
C SER A 137 6.85 -14.73 -4.48
N PHE A 138 6.00 -13.88 -3.90
CA PHE A 138 5.12 -14.19 -2.77
C PHE A 138 3.98 -13.15 -2.74
N VAL A 139 2.95 -13.40 -1.94
CA VAL A 139 1.78 -12.53 -1.80
C VAL A 139 1.67 -12.04 -0.37
N VAL A 140 1.48 -10.73 -0.22
CA VAL A 140 1.06 -10.13 1.04
C VAL A 140 -0.41 -9.76 0.97
N THR A 141 -1.23 -10.37 1.82
CA THR A 141 -2.64 -10.01 1.93
C THR A 141 -2.82 -8.97 3.02
N ALA A 142 -3.47 -7.87 2.70
CA ALA A 142 -3.89 -6.84 3.64
C ALA A 142 -5.41 -6.89 3.78
N GLU A 143 -5.89 -7.14 5.00
CA GLU A 143 -7.30 -7.13 5.33
C GLU A 143 -7.58 -6.06 6.37
N TYR A 144 -8.52 -5.15 6.11
CA TYR A 144 -8.80 -4.03 7.01
C TYR A 144 -10.24 -3.56 6.88
N SER A 145 -10.66 -2.71 7.81
CA SER A 145 -11.97 -2.10 7.83
C SER A 145 -11.90 -0.58 7.73
N TYR A 146 -12.89 0.01 7.06
CA TYR A 146 -13.07 1.46 6.97
C TYR A 146 -14.55 1.78 6.74
N ALA A 147 -15.07 2.84 7.36
CA ALA A 147 -16.47 3.28 7.19
C ALA A 147 -17.53 2.15 7.27
N GLY A 148 -17.30 1.14 8.13
CA GLY A 148 -18.20 -0.03 8.27
C GLY A 148 -18.07 -1.11 7.19
N LYS A 149 -17.19 -0.91 6.20
CA LYS A 149 -16.84 -1.89 5.16
C LYS A 149 -15.56 -2.64 5.54
N ARG A 150 -15.44 -3.87 5.04
CA ARG A 150 -14.22 -4.69 5.14
C ARG A 150 -13.64 -4.89 3.75
N VAL A 151 -12.33 -4.73 3.63
CA VAL A 151 -11.58 -4.83 2.38
C VAL A 151 -10.49 -5.87 2.55
N MET A 152 -10.27 -6.64 1.49
CA MET A 152 -9.17 -7.57 1.38
C MET A 152 -8.42 -7.28 0.09
N GLU A 153 -7.14 -6.95 0.21
CA GLU A 153 -6.25 -6.60 -0.89
C GLU A 153 -5.13 -7.62 -0.98
N SER A 154 -5.01 -8.26 -2.15
CA SER A 154 -3.91 -9.16 -2.46
C SER A 154 -2.81 -8.40 -3.17
N ASN A 155 -1.63 -8.36 -2.58
CA ASN A 155 -0.47 -7.66 -3.13
C ASN A 155 0.59 -8.69 -3.56
N PRO A 156 0.59 -9.11 -4.85
CA PRO A 156 1.61 -9.99 -5.37
C PRO A 156 2.94 -9.22 -5.47
N ILE A 157 3.96 -9.76 -4.83
CA ILE A 157 5.33 -9.29 -4.92
C ILE A 157 6.08 -10.20 -5.88
N ASP A 158 6.65 -9.60 -6.93
CA ASP A 158 7.52 -10.28 -7.89
C ASP A 158 8.84 -9.51 -7.99
N LEU A 159 9.91 -10.15 -7.54
CA LEU A 159 11.25 -9.57 -7.54
C LEU A 159 11.97 -9.85 -8.86
N ARG A 160 11.53 -10.83 -9.64
CA ARG A 160 12.18 -11.26 -10.89
C ARG A 160 12.34 -10.16 -11.95
N PRO A 161 11.45 -9.14 -12.06
CA PRO A 161 11.67 -8.02 -12.98
C PRO A 161 12.97 -7.23 -12.70
N TYR A 162 13.53 -7.33 -11.50
CA TYR A 162 14.81 -6.69 -11.16
C TYR A 162 16.03 -7.56 -11.48
N LEU A 163 15.85 -8.79 -11.97
CA LEU A 163 16.96 -9.64 -12.39
C LEU A 163 17.71 -9.01 -13.56
N GLY A 164 18.99 -8.70 -13.36
CA GLY A 164 19.81 -7.99 -14.35
C GLY A 164 19.55 -6.48 -14.43
N ALA A 165 18.64 -5.93 -13.62
CA ALA A 165 18.47 -4.50 -13.50
C ALA A 165 19.64 -3.87 -12.71
N SER A 166 19.98 -2.63 -13.05
CA SER A 166 20.97 -1.86 -12.29
C SER A 166 20.38 -1.39 -10.96
N VAL A 167 21.19 -1.38 -9.90
CA VAL A 167 20.80 -0.78 -8.62
C VAL A 167 20.53 0.72 -8.84
N PRO A 168 19.41 1.27 -8.35
CA PRO A 168 19.13 2.69 -8.44
C PRO A 168 20.29 3.52 -7.90
N GLN A 169 20.61 4.61 -8.59
CA GLN A 169 21.72 5.48 -8.27
C GLN A 169 21.21 6.89 -7.96
N ASP A 170 21.62 7.46 -6.83
CA ASP A 170 21.22 8.82 -6.43
C ASP A 170 22.41 9.79 -6.53
N ALA A 171 22.22 10.88 -7.28
CA ALA A 171 23.27 11.88 -7.50
C ALA A 171 23.68 12.63 -6.22
N TYR A 172 22.74 12.89 -5.30
CA TYR A 172 23.03 13.54 -4.02
C TYR A 172 23.78 12.59 -3.10
N VAL A 173 23.35 11.32 -3.01
CA VAL A 173 24.03 10.31 -2.18
C VAL A 173 25.49 10.13 -2.64
N ARG A 174 25.73 10.05 -3.94
CA ARG A 174 27.10 9.98 -4.49
C ARG A 174 27.93 11.21 -4.18
N LYS A 175 27.36 12.42 -4.32
CA LYS A 175 28.06 13.67 -4.00
C LYS A 175 28.40 13.74 -2.51
N LEU A 176 27.48 13.31 -1.63
CA LEU A 176 27.72 13.25 -0.19
C LEU A 176 28.83 12.26 0.16
N LYS A 177 28.85 11.06 -0.44
CA LYS A 177 29.96 10.10 -0.28
C LYS A 177 31.30 10.70 -0.69
N ALA A 178 31.36 11.37 -1.84
CA ALA A 178 32.57 12.04 -2.30
C ALA A 178 33.06 13.15 -1.33
N ILE A 179 32.14 13.90 -0.71
CA ILE A 179 32.48 14.89 0.32
C ILE A 179 33.04 14.19 1.58
N ILE A 180 32.40 13.12 2.04
CA ILE A 180 32.87 12.35 3.21
C ILE A 180 34.29 11.82 2.96
N GLU A 181 34.54 11.20 1.81
CA GLU A 181 35.87 10.69 1.42
C GLU A 181 36.92 11.80 1.38
N ALA A 182 36.56 12.99 0.87
CA ALA A 182 37.46 14.14 0.86
C ALA A 182 37.80 14.63 2.27
N ILE A 183 36.82 14.65 3.19
CA ILE A 183 37.03 15.02 4.60
C ILE A 183 37.92 14.00 5.30
N GLU A 184 37.67 12.70 5.11
CA GLU A 184 38.49 11.63 5.68
C GLU A 184 39.95 11.70 5.21
N ARG A 185 40.16 11.99 3.93
CA ARG A 185 41.50 12.18 3.36
C ARG A 185 42.23 13.34 4.04
N VAL A 186 41.59 14.52 4.15
CA VAL A 186 42.17 15.68 4.83
C VAL A 186 42.49 15.37 6.30
N ALA A 187 41.57 14.71 7.02
CA ALA A 187 41.79 14.32 8.40
C ALA A 187 42.98 13.35 8.56
N SER A 188 43.14 12.40 7.62
CA SER A 188 44.26 11.46 7.62
C SER A 188 45.61 12.13 7.34
N GLU A 189 45.64 13.15 6.47
CA GLU A 189 46.85 13.92 6.16
C GLU A 189 47.27 14.82 7.33
N LEU A 190 46.31 15.41 8.04
CA LEU A 190 46.56 16.19 9.26
C LEU A 190 47.16 15.33 10.37
N LYS A 191 46.60 14.13 10.63
CA LYS A 191 47.15 13.18 11.62
C LYS A 191 48.58 12.76 11.30
N LYS A 192 48.94 12.62 10.02
CA LYS A 192 50.31 12.28 9.59
C LYS A 192 51.31 13.43 9.77
N LYS A 193 50.83 14.67 9.89
CA LYS A 193 51.67 15.86 10.12
C LYS A 193 51.95 16.13 11.59
N GLU A 194 51.14 15.59 12.49
CA GLU A 194 51.27 15.72 13.95
C GLU A 194 52.06 14.56 14.59
N SER A 195 52.43 13.53 13.81
CA SER A 195 53.30 12.41 14.19
C SER A 195 54.68 12.54 13.56
#